data_AF-F0IDI0-F1
#
_entry.id   AF-F0IDI0-F1
#
_cell.length_a   1.000
_cell.length_b   1.000
_cell.length_c   1.000
_cell.angle_alpha   90.00
_cell.angle_beta   90.00
_cell.angle_gamma   90.00
#
_symmetry.space_group_name_H-M   'P 1'
#
loop_
_entity.id
_entity.type
_entity.pdbx_description
1 polymer ?
#
loop_
_entity_poly.entity_id
_entity_poly.type
_entity_poly.pdbx_seq_one_letter_code
_entity_poly.pdbx_strand_id
1 'polypeptide(L)'
;MNIQEIDAQSLQKAYQLFESGAIEQIEVGTTKGLCQIHHYLFEGLYDFAGKIRHLNISKGGFRFANAMFLHAILPVIDQMPENTFEEIIAKYVEMNIAHPFMEGNGRSTRIWLDMILKKHLAKVVDWRLIPKEAYLQAMERSPINDLELRFLLQPVLTDKVNDQEVIFKGIEQSYYYES
;
A
#
# COMPACT_ATOMS: atom_id res chain seq x y z
N MET A 1 14.72 -4.11 -18.88
CA MET A 1 13.46 -4.81 -18.57
C MET A 1 12.33 -3.85 -18.87
N ASN A 2 11.29 -4.28 -19.59
CA ASN A 2 10.12 -3.41 -19.81
C ASN A 2 9.20 -3.42 -18.57
N ILE A 3 8.21 -2.52 -18.53
CA ILE A 3 7.31 -2.37 -17.37
C ILE A 3 6.51 -3.65 -17.09
N GLN A 4 6.03 -4.33 -18.14
CA GLN A 4 5.26 -5.57 -17.99
C GLN A 4 6.09 -6.71 -17.38
N GLU A 5 7.36 -6.81 -17.79
CA GLU A 5 8.32 -7.76 -17.22
C GLU A 5 8.64 -7.46 -15.75
N ILE A 6 8.81 -6.17 -15.40
CA ILE A 6 9.03 -5.72 -14.02
C ILE A 6 7.83 -6.08 -13.15
N ASP A 7 6.61 -5.77 -13.61
CA ASP A 7 5.38 -6.05 -12.86
C ASP A 7 5.16 -7.55 -12.68
N ALA A 8 5.42 -8.36 -13.71
CA ALA A 8 5.33 -9.81 -13.61
C ALA A 8 6.33 -10.38 -12.58
N GLN A 9 7.58 -9.91 -12.58
CA GLN A 9 8.58 -10.37 -11.60
C GLN A 9 8.29 -9.88 -10.18
N SER A 10 7.82 -8.64 -10.04
CA SER A 10 7.40 -8.08 -8.77
C SER A 10 6.19 -8.83 -8.20
N LEU A 11 5.25 -9.25 -9.04
CA LEU A 11 4.11 -10.07 -8.62
C LEU A 11 4.57 -11.41 -8.05
N GLN A 12 5.55 -12.07 -8.68
CA GLN A 12 6.14 -13.31 -8.14
C GLN A 12 6.85 -13.07 -6.80
N LYS A 13 7.58 -11.96 -6.66
CA LYS A 13 8.18 -11.57 -5.38
C LYS A 13 7.12 -11.31 -4.30
N ALA A 14 5.97 -10.74 -4.66
CA ALA A 14 4.85 -10.55 -3.74
C ALA A 14 4.32 -11.90 -3.23
N TYR A 15 4.17 -12.91 -4.09
CA TYR A 15 3.79 -14.25 -3.63
C TYR A 15 4.84 -14.84 -2.67
N GLN A 16 6.12 -14.77 -3.04
CA GLN A 16 7.22 -15.26 -2.20
C GLN A 16 7.27 -14.58 -0.83
N LEU A 17 6.93 -13.29 -0.74
CA LEU A 17 6.89 -12.56 0.54
C LEU A 17 5.94 -13.21 1.55
N PHE A 18 4.77 -13.69 1.08
CA PHE A 18 3.79 -14.36 1.92
C PHE A 18 4.09 -15.85 2.10
N GLU A 19 4.45 -16.56 1.04
CA GLU A 19 4.75 -18.01 1.10
C GLU A 19 5.93 -18.34 2.02
N SER A 20 6.97 -17.49 2.03
CA SER A 20 8.13 -17.67 2.88
C SER A 20 7.90 -17.27 4.34
N GLY A 21 6.80 -16.58 4.64
CA GLY A 21 6.56 -15.95 5.95
C GLY A 21 7.42 -14.72 6.22
N ALA A 22 8.20 -14.23 5.25
CA ALA A 22 9.01 -13.03 5.39
C ALA A 22 8.16 -11.78 5.76
N ILE A 23 6.90 -11.75 5.35
CA ILE A 23 5.92 -10.73 5.74
C ILE A 23 5.81 -10.57 7.26
N GLU A 24 5.93 -11.63 8.05
CA GLU A 24 5.78 -11.59 9.51
C GLU A 24 6.99 -10.95 10.23
N GLN A 25 8.08 -10.68 9.50
CA GLN A 25 9.27 -10.00 10.03
C GLN A 25 9.29 -8.50 9.70
N ILE A 26 8.32 -8.01 8.94
CA ILE A 26 8.21 -6.61 8.54
C ILE A 26 7.59 -5.78 9.66
N GLU A 27 8.14 -4.60 9.87
CA GLU A 27 7.62 -3.66 10.87
C GLU A 27 6.22 -3.14 10.46
N VAL A 28 5.23 -3.27 11.33
CA VAL A 28 3.84 -2.89 11.01
C VAL A 28 3.61 -1.41 11.32
N GLY A 29 2.99 -0.67 10.38
CA GLY A 29 2.51 0.69 10.64
C GLY A 29 3.55 1.80 10.51
N THR A 30 4.76 1.48 10.05
CA THR A 30 5.85 2.45 9.96
C THR A 30 6.41 2.58 8.54
N THR A 31 7.07 3.71 8.29
CA THR A 31 7.77 4.02 7.04
C THR A 31 8.87 3.01 6.77
N LYS A 32 9.55 2.53 7.81
CA LYS A 32 10.56 1.47 7.70
C LYS A 32 9.93 0.17 7.20
N GLY A 33 8.78 -0.22 7.76
CA GLY A 33 7.99 -1.35 7.28
C GLY A 33 7.61 -1.23 5.82
N LEU A 34 7.10 -0.06 5.43
CA LEU A 34 6.75 0.22 4.04
C LEU A 34 7.97 0.14 3.11
N CYS A 35 9.13 0.63 3.53
CA CYS A 35 10.38 0.51 2.78
C CYS A 35 10.83 -0.96 2.66
N GLN A 36 10.64 -1.79 3.69
CA GLN A 36 10.93 -3.22 3.64
C GLN A 36 10.04 -3.94 2.62
N ILE A 37 8.73 -3.66 2.62
CA ILE A 37 7.79 -4.20 1.62
C ILE A 37 8.23 -3.78 0.21
N HIS A 38 8.43 -2.47 0.01
CA HIS A 38 8.81 -1.93 -1.29
C HIS A 38 10.16 -2.49 -1.77
N HIS A 39 11.12 -2.66 -0.87
CA HIS A 39 12.38 -3.31 -1.19
C HIS A 39 12.17 -4.76 -1.61
N TYR A 40 11.43 -5.56 -0.84
CA TYR A 40 11.20 -6.97 -1.17
C TYR A 40 10.56 -7.16 -2.54
N LEU A 41 9.54 -6.34 -2.85
CA LEU A 41 8.82 -6.41 -4.12
C LEU A 41 9.69 -6.02 -5.32
N PHE A 42 10.57 -5.03 -5.17
CA PHE A 42 11.23 -4.38 -6.30
C PHE A 42 12.76 -4.50 -6.32
N GLU A 43 13.37 -5.18 -5.34
CA GLU A 43 14.82 -5.41 -5.32
C GLU A 43 15.26 -6.17 -6.58
N GLY A 44 16.25 -5.62 -7.28
CA GLY A 44 16.73 -6.11 -8.57
C GLY A 44 15.87 -5.71 -9.77
N LEU A 45 14.76 -5.00 -9.55
CA LEU A 45 13.85 -4.50 -10.59
C LEU A 45 13.92 -2.97 -10.72
N TYR A 46 13.99 -2.26 -9.58
CA TYR A 46 14.22 -0.81 -9.52
C TYR A 46 15.49 -0.49 -8.74
N ASP A 47 16.32 0.43 -9.27
CA ASP A 47 17.53 0.93 -8.57
C ASP A 47 17.20 1.66 -7.24
N PHE A 48 15.94 2.08 -7.10
CA PHE A 48 15.38 2.76 -5.94
C PHE A 48 14.49 1.85 -5.07
N ALA A 49 14.56 0.53 -5.21
CA ALA A 49 13.82 -0.39 -4.35
C ALA A 49 14.10 -0.11 -2.85
N GLY A 50 13.03 0.15 -2.10
CA GLY A 50 13.08 0.58 -0.69
C GLY A 50 13.62 2.00 -0.41
N LYS A 51 13.90 2.84 -1.42
CA LYS A 51 14.50 4.17 -1.22
C LYS A 51 13.46 5.29 -1.36
N ILE A 52 13.40 6.17 -0.36
CA ILE A 52 12.57 7.38 -0.40
C ILE A 52 13.03 8.28 -1.56
N ARG A 53 12.09 8.81 -2.34
CA ARG A 53 12.37 9.65 -3.51
C ARG A 53 12.90 11.03 -3.13
N HIS A 54 13.72 11.59 -4.01
CA HIS A 54 14.23 12.96 -3.93
C HIS A 54 13.61 13.88 -4.98
N LEU A 55 12.81 13.35 -5.90
CA LEU A 55 12.13 14.09 -6.95
C LEU A 55 10.64 14.22 -6.65
N ASN A 56 10.04 15.31 -7.12
CA ASN A 56 8.59 15.48 -7.09
C ASN A 56 7.93 14.65 -8.19
N ILE A 57 6.77 14.09 -7.86
CA ILE A 57 5.97 13.26 -8.77
C ILE A 57 4.51 13.70 -8.72
N SER A 58 3.77 13.39 -9.79
CA SER A 58 2.35 13.70 -9.92
C SER A 58 1.67 12.64 -10.78
N LYS A 59 0.38 12.38 -10.54
CA LYS A 59 -0.47 11.49 -11.34
C LYS A 59 -1.83 12.14 -11.55
N GLY A 60 -2.33 12.17 -12.79
CA GLY A 60 -3.67 12.68 -13.09
C GLY A 60 -3.94 14.14 -12.67
N GLY A 61 -2.91 14.99 -12.62
CA GLY A 61 -3.04 16.38 -12.12
C GLY A 61 -2.91 16.53 -10.60
N PHE A 62 -2.90 15.44 -9.83
CA PHE A 62 -2.59 15.45 -8.40
C PHE A 62 -1.08 15.44 -8.18
N ARG A 63 -0.57 16.38 -7.39
CA ARG A 63 0.83 16.43 -6.97
C ARG A 63 0.95 15.82 -5.57
N PHE A 64 1.73 14.76 -5.44
CA PHE A 64 2.04 14.14 -4.15
C PHE A 64 2.92 15.05 -3.29
N ALA A 65 3.15 14.68 -2.03
CA ALA A 65 3.93 15.49 -1.09
C ALA A 65 5.28 15.92 -1.68
N ASN A 66 5.71 17.16 -1.40
CA ASN A 66 6.97 17.65 -1.93
C ASN A 66 8.13 16.83 -1.35
N ALA A 67 9.01 16.29 -2.20
CA ALA A 67 10.13 15.44 -1.80
C ALA A 67 11.02 16.11 -0.74
N MET A 68 11.16 17.44 -0.80
CA MET A 68 11.91 18.22 0.18
C MET A 68 11.40 18.03 1.62
N PHE A 69 10.10 17.78 1.82
CA PHE A 69 9.48 17.67 3.13
C PHE A 69 9.19 16.23 3.56
N LEU A 70 9.47 15.22 2.73
CA LEU A 70 9.19 13.82 3.07
C LEU A 70 9.88 13.37 4.36
N HIS A 71 11.11 13.82 4.59
CA HIS A 71 11.85 13.51 5.82
C HIS A 71 11.17 14.03 7.10
N ALA A 72 10.35 15.08 7.00
CA ALA A 72 9.59 15.65 8.10
C ALA A 72 8.17 15.06 8.20
N ILE A 73 7.55 14.74 7.06
CA ILE A 73 6.18 14.23 6.99
C ILE A 73 6.10 12.76 7.43
N LEU A 74 7.02 11.91 6.95
CA LEU A 74 6.97 10.46 7.21
C LEU A 74 7.03 10.11 8.72
N PRO A 75 7.89 10.73 9.55
CA PRO A 75 7.86 10.49 11.00
C PRO A 75 6.55 10.91 11.68
N VAL A 76 5.83 11.89 11.13
CA VAL A 76 4.52 12.30 11.65
C VAL A 76 3.47 11.25 11.29
N ILE A 77 3.48 10.74 10.06
CA ILE A 77 2.59 9.65 9.62
C ILE A 77 2.82 8.40 10.47
N ASP A 78 4.08 8.04 10.74
CA ASP A 78 4.43 6.88 11.57
C ASP A 78 3.79 6.93 12.97
N GLN A 79 3.62 8.14 13.53
CA GLN A 79 3.02 8.38 14.85
C GLN A 79 1.49 8.47 14.85
N MET A 80 0.84 8.45 13.68
CA MET A 80 -0.61 8.46 13.61
C MET A 80 -1.20 7.20 14.29
N PRO A 81 -2.34 7.35 14.98
CA PRO A 81 -2.96 6.27 15.72
C PRO A 81 -3.51 5.17 14.78
N GLU A 82 -3.68 3.97 15.33
CA GLU A 82 -4.07 2.75 14.60
C GLU A 82 -5.10 1.92 15.39
N ASN A 83 -5.89 2.55 16.28
CA ASN A 83 -6.78 1.83 17.20
C ASN A 83 -8.13 1.50 16.59
N THR A 84 -8.58 2.29 15.62
CA THR A 84 -9.86 2.11 14.93
C THR A 84 -9.67 1.98 13.43
N PHE A 85 -10.69 1.45 12.75
CA PHE A 85 -10.69 1.40 11.29
C PHE A 85 -10.54 2.80 10.68
N GLU A 86 -11.25 3.79 11.21
CA GLU A 86 -11.18 5.17 10.76
C GLU A 86 -9.77 5.76 10.91
N GLU A 87 -9.11 5.53 12.05
CA GLU A 87 -7.73 5.97 12.27
C GLU A 87 -6.75 5.32 11.29
N ILE A 88 -6.88 4.00 11.06
CA ILE A 88 -6.04 3.26 10.12
C ILE A 88 -6.24 3.76 8.68
N ILE A 89 -7.48 4.01 8.25
CA ILE A 89 -7.75 4.54 6.91
C ILE A 89 -7.24 5.98 6.78
N ALA A 90 -7.40 6.83 7.79
CA ALA A 90 -6.82 8.18 7.77
C ALA A 90 -5.28 8.12 7.62
N LYS A 91 -4.62 7.24 8.38
CA LYS A 91 -3.18 7.00 8.29
C LYS A 91 -2.76 6.49 6.90
N TYR A 92 -3.55 5.59 6.31
CA TYR A 92 -3.33 5.09 4.96
C TYR A 92 -3.46 6.18 3.89
N VAL A 93 -4.45 7.07 4.02
CA VAL A 93 -4.63 8.21 3.12
C VAL A 93 -3.43 9.14 3.17
N GLU A 94 -2.95 9.49 4.36
CA GLU A 94 -1.75 10.32 4.52
C GLU A 94 -0.50 9.67 3.90
N MET A 95 -0.31 8.36 4.09
CA MET A 95 0.80 7.63 3.46
C MET A 95 0.68 7.61 1.93
N ASN A 96 -0.53 7.48 1.39
CA ASN A 96 -0.76 7.57 -0.05
C ASN A 96 -0.47 8.98 -0.60
N ILE A 97 -0.78 10.04 0.14
CA ILE A 97 -0.46 11.43 -0.22
C ILE A 97 1.06 11.65 -0.18
N ALA A 98 1.74 11.09 0.84
CA ALA A 98 3.20 11.14 0.93
C ALA A 98 3.86 10.49 -0.29
N HIS A 99 3.37 9.32 -0.71
CA HIS A 99 3.80 8.60 -1.92
C HIS A 99 5.33 8.51 -2.00
N PRO A 100 5.98 7.85 -1.01
CA PRO A 100 7.39 8.05 -0.73
C PRO A 100 8.37 7.52 -1.78
N PHE A 101 7.94 6.71 -2.74
CA PHE A 101 8.81 6.09 -3.75
C PHE A 101 8.59 6.68 -5.14
N MET A 102 9.55 6.48 -6.06
CA MET A 102 9.40 6.93 -7.46
C MET A 102 8.31 6.14 -8.21
N GLU A 103 8.14 4.86 -7.90
CA GLU A 103 7.13 3.96 -8.44
C GLU A 103 6.79 2.89 -7.39
N GLY A 104 5.76 2.06 -7.61
CA GLY A 104 5.46 0.92 -6.72
C GLY A 104 4.67 1.27 -5.44
N ASN A 105 4.40 2.54 -5.17
CA ASN A 105 3.71 3.02 -3.97
C ASN A 105 2.39 2.29 -3.72
N GLY A 106 1.43 2.32 -4.65
CA GLY A 106 0.10 1.74 -4.45
C GLY A 106 0.14 0.27 -3.98
N ARG A 107 0.95 -0.55 -4.66
CA ARG A 107 1.10 -1.98 -4.33
C ARG A 107 1.73 -2.21 -2.96
N SER A 108 2.81 -1.48 -2.65
CA SER A 108 3.48 -1.59 -1.36
C SER A 108 2.60 -1.09 -0.20
N THR A 109 1.90 0.03 -0.38
CA THR A 109 1.09 0.63 0.68
C THR A 109 -0.20 -0.15 0.94
N ARG A 110 -0.77 -0.85 -0.05
CA ARG A 110 -1.92 -1.75 0.18
C ARG A 110 -1.55 -2.96 1.06
N ILE A 111 -0.38 -3.58 0.83
CA ILE A 111 0.14 -4.62 1.73
C ILE A 111 0.39 -4.05 3.13
N TRP A 112 0.99 -2.87 3.21
CA TRP A 112 1.22 -2.17 4.48
C TRP A 112 -0.08 -1.89 5.24
N LEU A 113 -1.15 -1.46 4.54
CA LEU A 113 -2.49 -1.28 5.11
C LEU A 113 -3.03 -2.60 5.69
N ASP A 114 -2.99 -3.69 4.93
CA ASP A 114 -3.48 -4.99 5.40
C ASP A 114 -2.71 -5.49 6.63
N MET A 115 -1.41 -5.21 6.74
CA MET A 115 -0.64 -5.54 7.95
C MET A 115 -1.12 -4.78 9.18
N ILE A 116 -1.45 -3.49 9.04
CA ILE A 116 -1.98 -2.68 10.15
C ILE A 116 -3.36 -3.21 10.56
N LEU A 117 -4.25 -3.42 9.57
CA LEU A 117 -5.58 -3.99 9.82
C LEU A 117 -5.50 -5.37 10.49
N LYS A 118 -4.59 -6.24 10.04
CA LYS A 118 -4.39 -7.59 10.61
C LYS A 118 -3.94 -7.49 12.06
N LYS A 119 -2.96 -6.63 12.35
CA LYS A 119 -2.40 -6.47 13.70
C LYS A 119 -3.42 -5.87 14.69
N HIS A 120 -4.16 -4.85 14.28
CA HIS A 120 -4.99 -4.07 15.20
C HIS A 120 -6.45 -4.52 15.24
N LEU A 121 -6.97 -5.06 14.14
CA LEU A 121 -8.39 -5.41 14.00
C LEU A 121 -8.63 -6.91 13.67
N ALA A 122 -7.56 -7.71 13.53
CA ALA A 122 -7.64 -9.10 13.07
C ALA A 122 -8.41 -9.27 11.75
N LYS A 123 -8.28 -8.29 10.85
CA LYS A 123 -8.94 -8.27 9.54
C LYS A 123 -7.98 -7.81 8.43
N VAL A 124 -8.31 -8.16 7.19
CA VAL A 124 -7.67 -7.65 5.97
C VAL A 124 -8.74 -7.22 4.97
N VAL A 125 -8.37 -6.45 3.96
CA VAL A 125 -9.26 -6.10 2.85
C VAL A 125 -9.33 -7.27 1.86
N ASP A 126 -10.55 -7.73 1.54
CA ASP A 126 -10.74 -8.63 0.39
C ASP A 126 -10.75 -7.82 -0.90
N TRP A 127 -9.56 -7.48 -1.41
CA TRP A 127 -9.38 -6.62 -2.58
C TRP A 127 -10.14 -7.13 -3.82
N ARG A 128 -10.35 -8.45 -3.95
CA ARG A 128 -11.11 -9.06 -5.06
C ARG A 128 -12.50 -8.47 -5.22
N LEU A 129 -13.10 -8.01 -4.12
CA LEU A 129 -14.46 -7.49 -4.07
C LEU A 129 -14.55 -6.00 -4.45
N ILE A 130 -13.41 -5.35 -4.70
CA ILE A 130 -13.35 -3.92 -5.01
C ILE A 130 -13.02 -3.70 -6.50
N PRO A 131 -13.95 -3.13 -7.29
CA PRO A 131 -13.67 -2.74 -8.66
C PRO A 131 -12.58 -1.67 -8.74
N LYS A 132 -11.73 -1.76 -9.79
CA LYS A 132 -10.61 -0.85 -10.01
C LYS A 132 -11.04 0.61 -10.05
N GLU A 133 -12.07 0.91 -10.83
CA GLU A 133 -12.55 2.26 -11.07
C GLU A 133 -13.07 2.88 -9.79
N ALA A 134 -13.82 2.10 -8.99
CA ALA A 134 -14.32 2.54 -7.68
C ALA A 134 -13.18 2.84 -6.71
N TYR A 135 -12.17 1.96 -6.65
CA TYR A 135 -10.99 2.16 -5.81
C TYR A 135 -10.22 3.42 -6.22
N LEU A 136 -9.91 3.59 -7.50
CA LEU A 136 -9.15 4.73 -7.99
C LEU A 136 -9.89 6.05 -7.76
N GLN A 137 -11.20 6.09 -7.99
CA GLN A 137 -12.04 7.28 -7.72
C GLN A 137 -12.07 7.63 -6.21
N ALA A 138 -12.22 6.62 -5.35
CA ALA A 138 -12.19 6.83 -3.90
C ALA A 138 -10.83 7.35 -3.42
N MET A 139 -9.73 6.81 -3.97
CA MET A 139 -8.37 7.26 -3.64
C MET A 139 -8.12 8.71 -4.11
N GLU A 140 -8.61 9.09 -5.29
CA GLU A 140 -8.47 10.47 -5.82
C GLU A 140 -9.17 11.50 -4.92
N ARG A 141 -10.32 11.14 -4.33
CA ARG A 141 -11.10 12.00 -3.42
C ARG A 141 -10.58 12.00 -1.98
N SER A 142 -9.88 10.94 -1.58
CA SER A 142 -9.45 10.73 -0.19
C SER A 142 -8.67 11.89 0.46
N PRO A 143 -7.85 12.70 -0.24
CA PRO A 143 -7.18 13.85 0.38
C PRO A 143 -8.13 14.97 0.81
N ILE A 144 -9.33 15.02 0.25
CA ILE A 144 -10.38 16.00 0.58
C ILE A 144 -11.37 15.39 1.56
N ASN A 145 -11.79 14.15 1.29
CA ASN A 145 -12.74 13.41 2.12
C ASN A 145 -12.54 11.89 1.93
N ASP A 146 -12.17 11.20 3.01
CA ASP A 146 -11.91 9.77 3.02
C ASP A 146 -13.18 8.89 3.15
N LEU A 147 -14.37 9.49 3.27
CA LEU A 147 -15.64 8.79 3.51
C LEU A 147 -15.92 7.73 2.45
N GLU A 148 -15.71 8.06 1.18
CA GLU A 148 -15.95 7.13 0.07
C GLU A 148 -15.01 5.93 0.13
N LEU A 149 -13.74 6.15 0.47
CA LEU A 149 -12.77 5.08 0.66
C LEU A 149 -13.14 4.20 1.86
N ARG A 150 -13.55 4.79 2.99
CA ARG A 150 -13.99 4.04 4.17
C ARG A 150 -15.21 3.17 3.87
N PHE A 151 -16.22 3.73 3.20
CA PHE A 151 -17.43 2.98 2.81
C PHE A 151 -17.16 1.90 1.75
N LEU A 152 -16.12 2.07 0.93
CA LEU A 152 -15.69 1.05 -0.02
C LEU A 152 -14.95 -0.10 0.67
N LEU A 153 -14.06 0.21 1.62
CA LEU A 153 -13.20 -0.78 2.27
C LEU A 153 -13.88 -1.53 3.43
N GLN A 154 -14.68 -0.85 4.24
CA GLN A 154 -15.26 -1.42 5.47
C GLN A 154 -16.12 -2.68 5.23
N PRO A 155 -17.01 -2.72 4.21
CA PRO A 155 -17.88 -3.88 3.99
C PRO A 155 -17.14 -5.12 3.48
N VAL A 156 -15.94 -4.95 2.91
CA VAL A 156 -15.14 -6.04 2.32
C VAL A 156 -14.00 -6.48 3.24
N LEU A 157 -13.98 -6.01 4.49
CA LEU A 157 -13.06 -6.54 5.49
C LEU A 157 -13.41 -7.99 5.83
N THR A 158 -12.40 -8.85 5.91
CA THR A 158 -12.54 -10.26 6.26
C THR A 158 -11.60 -10.65 7.40
N ASP A 159 -12.03 -11.57 8.26
CA ASP A 159 -11.23 -12.22 9.31
C ASP A 159 -10.35 -13.35 8.79
N LYS A 160 -10.44 -13.68 7.50
CA LYS A 160 -9.64 -14.68 6.79
C LYS A 160 -8.21 -14.21 6.51
N VAL A 161 -7.52 -13.70 7.53
CA VAL A 161 -6.23 -13.00 7.43
C VAL A 161 -5.05 -13.90 7.00
N ASN A 162 -5.22 -15.22 7.02
CA ASN A 162 -4.21 -16.21 6.61
C ASN A 162 -4.72 -17.10 5.45
N ASP A 163 -5.86 -16.76 4.84
CA ASP A 163 -6.43 -17.52 3.73
C ASP A 163 -5.63 -17.22 2.45
N GLN A 164 -5.06 -18.25 1.84
CA GLN A 164 -4.21 -18.11 0.66
C GLN A 164 -4.95 -17.53 -0.54
N GLU A 165 -6.24 -17.86 -0.70
CA GLU A 165 -7.02 -17.37 -1.82
C GLU A 165 -7.28 -15.86 -1.68
N VAL A 166 -7.69 -15.41 -0.48
CA VAL A 166 -7.87 -13.99 -0.16
C VAL A 166 -6.57 -13.22 -0.42
N ILE A 167 -5.43 -13.74 0.06
CA ILE A 167 -4.13 -13.07 -0.07
C ILE A 167 -3.70 -13.01 -1.54
N PHE A 168 -3.59 -14.16 -2.23
CA PHE A 168 -2.98 -14.18 -3.57
C PHE A 168 -3.85 -13.52 -4.62
N LYS A 169 -5.17 -13.74 -4.57
CA LYS A 169 -6.09 -13.04 -5.47
C LYS A 169 -6.21 -11.56 -5.13
N GLY A 170 -6.05 -11.19 -3.85
CA GLY A 170 -5.95 -9.79 -3.46
C GLY A 170 -4.70 -9.11 -4.03
N ILE A 171 -3.56 -9.81 -4.03
CA ILE A 171 -2.33 -9.34 -4.68
C ILE A 171 -2.53 -9.20 -6.20
N GLU A 172 -3.11 -10.19 -6.89
CA GLU A 172 -3.43 -10.07 -8.32
C GLU A 172 -4.26 -8.81 -8.62
N GLN A 173 -5.32 -8.59 -7.85
CA GLN A 173 -6.19 -7.42 -7.99
C GLN A 173 -5.44 -6.11 -7.70
N SER A 174 -4.59 -6.10 -6.67
CA SER A 174 -3.72 -4.97 -6.35
C SER A 174 -2.77 -4.61 -7.50
N TYR A 175 -2.25 -5.58 -8.25
CA TYR A 175 -1.44 -5.31 -9.44
C TYR A 175 -2.30 -4.84 -10.62
N TYR A 176 -3.49 -5.40 -10.81
CA TYR A 176 -4.44 -4.98 -11.84
C TYR A 176 -4.85 -3.51 -11.71
N TYR A 177 -4.93 -2.96 -10.49
CA TYR A 177 -5.19 -1.53 -10.28
C TYR A 177 -4.16 -0.61 -10.92
N GLU A 178 -2.93 -1.08 -11.13
CA GLU A 178 -1.84 -0.28 -11.71
C GLU A 178 -1.66 -0.52 -13.22
N SER A 179 -2.40 -1.47 -13.81
CA SER A 179 -2.34 -1.81 -15.25
C SER A 179 -3.10 -0.87 -16.18
#